data_AF-A0A355FJH7-F1
#
_entry.id   AF-A0A355FJH7-F1
#
_cell.length_a   1.000
_cell.length_b   1.000
_cell.length_c   1.000
_cell.angle_alpha   90.00
_cell.angle_beta   90.00
_cell.angle_gamma   90.00
#
_symmetry.space_group_name_H-M   'P 1'
#
loop_
_entity.id
_entity.type
_entity.pdbx_description
1 polymer ?
#
loop_
_entity_poly.entity_id
_entity_poly.type
_entity_poly.pdbx_seq_one_letter_code
_entity_poly.pdbx_strand_id
1 'polypeptide(L)' 'MTYLLIIALLFVAELLYFRIADKYNIIDKPNQRSSHTQITLRGGGIIYWIVALFYAAIHFSAFSAW' A
#
# COMPACT_ATOMS: atom_id res chain seq x y z
N MET A 1 5.47 11.81 -18.43
CA MET A 1 6.21 10.53 -18.31
C MET A 1 6.49 10.17 -16.85
N THR A 2 6.90 11.11 -16.00
CA THR A 2 7.12 10.88 -14.56
C THR A 2 5.93 10.27 -13.83
N TYR A 3 4.69 10.75 -14.09
CA TYR A 3 3.49 10.17 -13.46
C TYR A 3 3.24 8.71 -13.84
N LEU A 4 3.59 8.30 -15.08
CA LEU A 4 3.47 6.90 -15.49
C LEU A 4 4.46 6.02 -14.73
N LEU A 5 5.68 6.51 -14.51
CA LEU A 5 6.69 5.82 -13.70
C LEU A 5 6.24 5.69 -12.23
N ILE A 6 5.64 6.75 -11.67
CA ILE A 6 5.11 6.73 -10.31
C ILE A 6 3.98 5.70 -10.18
N ILE A 7 3.03 5.68 -11.12
CA ILE A 7 1.95 4.69 -11.13
C ILE A 7 2.52 3.27 -11.25
N ALA A 8 3.47 3.04 -12.15
CA ALA A 8 4.09 1.72 -12.31
C ALA A 8 4.82 1.27 -11.02
N LEU A 9 5.56 2.18 -10.37
CA LEU A 9 6.27 1.90 -9.12
C LEU A 9 5.30 1.55 -7.99
N LEU A 10 4.25 2.37 -7.81
CA LEU A 10 3.24 2.14 -6.77
C LEU A 10 2.45 0.86 -7.00
N PHE A 11 2.12 0.56 -8.25
CA PHE A 11 1.44 -0.68 -8.62
C PHE A 11 2.31 -1.91 -8.28
N VAL A 12 3.60 -1.88 -8.61
CA VAL A 12 4.53 -2.95 -8.23
C VAL A 12 4.64 -3.07 -6.71
N ALA A 13 4.74 -1.96 -5.99
CA ALA A 13 4.79 -1.96 -4.52
C ALA A 13 3.53 -2.57 -3.89
N GLU A 14 2.35 -2.28 -4.43
CA GLU A 14 1.08 -2.84 -3.96
C GLU A 14 0.98 -4.34 -4.24
N LEU A 15 1.42 -4.80 -5.42
CA LEU A 15 1.48 -6.25 -5.71
C LEU A 15 2.46 -6.99 -4.79
N LEU A 16 3.60 -6.39 -4.48
CA LEU A 16 4.55 -6.94 -3.51
C LEU A 16 3.93 -7.00 -2.11
N TYR A 17 3.24 -5.94 -1.70
CA TYR A 17 2.49 -5.93 -0.45
C TYR A 17 1.43 -7.04 -0.43
N PHE A 18 0.71 -7.28 -1.52
CA PHE A 18 -0.29 -8.35 -1.54
C PHE A 18 0.29 -9.74 -1.30
N ARG A 19 1.47 -10.03 -1.87
CA ARG A 19 2.19 -11.28 -1.59
C ARG A 19 2.61 -11.40 -0.12
N ILE A 20 3.05 -10.29 0.47
CA ILE A 20 3.45 -10.23 1.88
C ILE A 20 2.22 -10.45 2.77
N ALA A 21 1.14 -9.71 2.53
CA ALA A 21 -0.10 -9.78 3.28
C ALA A 21 -0.72 -11.18 3.21
N ASP A 22 -0.69 -11.84 2.05
CA ASP A 22 -1.15 -13.21 1.89
C ASP A 22 -0.27 -14.19 2.70
N LYS A 23 1.06 -14.07 2.61
CA LYS A 23 2.01 -14.88 3.39
C LYS A 23 1.79 -14.76 4.90
N TYR A 24 1.44 -13.58 5.39
CA TYR A 24 1.16 -13.33 6.81
C TYR A 24 -0.31 -13.50 7.20
N ASN A 25 -1.17 -14.00 6.30
CA ASN A 25 -2.61 -14.18 6.53
C ASN A 25 -3.31 -12.89 7.02
N ILE A 26 -2.93 -11.74 6.45
CA ILE A 26 -3.61 -10.45 6.68
C ILE A 26 -4.88 -10.43 5.84
N ILE A 27 -5.86 -11.23 6.26
CA ILE A 27 -7.11 -11.48 5.53
C ILE A 27 -8.33 -11.07 6.33
N ASP A 28 -9.39 -10.66 5.63
CA ASP A 28 -10.74 -10.58 6.17
C ASP A 28 -11.46 -11.90 5.97
N LYS A 29 -12.18 -12.34 7.00
CA LYS A 29 -13.04 -13.52 6.92
C LYS A 29 -14.50 -13.08 6.97
N PRO A 30 -15.37 -13.70 6.16
CA PRO A 30 -16.80 -13.39 6.17
C PRO A 30 -17.38 -13.65 7.56
N ASN A 31 -18.14 -12.69 8.09
CA ASN A 31 -18.87 -12.79 9.35
C ASN A 31 -20.33 -12.36 9.17
N GLN A 32 -21.16 -12.53 10.20
CA GLN A 32 -22.60 -12.23 10.17
C GLN A 32 -22.94 -10.74 9.90
N ARG A 33 -21.95 -9.85 10.02
CA ARG A 33 -22.04 -8.41 9.77
C ARG A 33 -21.53 -8.01 8.38
N SER A 34 -20.86 -8.90 7.65
CA SER A 34 -20.28 -8.59 6.34
C SER A 34 -21.08 -9.21 5.20
N SER A 35 -21.29 -8.46 4.13
CA SER A 35 -21.97 -8.95 2.91
C SER A 35 -21.04 -9.74 1.97
N HIS A 36 -19.72 -9.66 2.16
CA HIS A 36 -18.78 -10.45 1.38
C HIS A 36 -18.87 -11.92 1.81
N THR A 37 -18.84 -12.82 0.83
CA THR A 37 -18.87 -14.28 1.05
C THR A 37 -17.49 -14.92 0.86
N GLN A 38 -16.56 -14.21 0.24
CA GLN A 38 -15.21 -14.68 -0.08
C GLN A 38 -14.18 -14.03 0.85
N ILE A 39 -13.13 -14.78 1.20
CA ILE A 39 -11.99 -14.24 1.94
C ILE A 39 -11.36 -13.13 1.10
N THR A 40 -11.13 -11.96 1.71
CA THR A 40 -10.52 -10.81 1.04
C THR A 40 -9.20 -10.44 1.70
N LEU A 41 -8.24 -9.99 0.91
CA LEU A 41 -6.98 -9.51 1.46
C LEU A 41 -7.17 -8.11 2.07
N ARG A 42 -6.63 -7.89 3.26
CA ARG A 42 -6.77 -6.61 3.99
C ARG A 42 -5.55 -5.70 3.83
N GLY A 43 -5.75 -4.43 4.16
CA GLY A 43 -4.67 -3.48 4.39
C GLY A 43 -4.07 -2.82 3.13
N GLY A 44 -4.78 -2.79 2.00
CA GLY A 44 -4.35 -2.05 0.80
C GLY A 44 -4.04 -0.56 1.06
N GLY A 45 -4.61 0.03 2.11
CA GLY A 45 -4.30 1.41 2.54
C GLY A 45 -2.83 1.67 2.92
N ILE A 46 -1.99 0.64 3.02
CA ILE A 46 -0.53 0.80 3.19
C ILE A 46 0.09 1.62 2.06
N ILE A 47 -0.51 1.62 0.86
CA ILE A 47 -0.02 2.39 -0.29
C ILE A 47 0.08 3.89 0.02
N TYR A 48 -0.81 4.45 0.84
CA TYR A 48 -0.76 5.87 1.23
C TYR A 48 0.51 6.19 2.03
N TRP A 49 0.92 5.30 2.93
CA TRP A 49 2.15 5.46 3.71
C TRP A 49 3.39 5.30 2.82
N ILE A 50 3.35 4.36 1.87
CA ILE A 50 4.43 4.18 0.88
C ILE A 50 4.60 5.44 0.04
N VAL A 51 3.50 6.04 -0.44
CA VAL A 51 3.52 7.31 -1.19
C VAL A 51 4.08 8.45 -0.33
N ALA A 52 3.60 8.60 0.91
CA ALA A 52 4.05 9.64 1.82
C ALA A 52 5.56 9.51 2.12
N LEU A 53 6.04 8.28 2.32
CA LEU A 53 7.46 7.99 2.54
C LEU A 53 8.31 8.35 1.32
N PHE A 54 7.88 7.96 0.11
CA PHE A 54 8.59 8.31 -1.12
C PHE A 54 8.63 9.82 -1.34
N TYR A 55 7.51 10.50 -1.10
CA TYR A 55 7.45 11.96 -1.19
C TYR A 55 8.42 12.62 -0.21
N ALA A 56 8.39 12.20 1.05
CA ALA A 56 9.29 12.70 2.08
C ALA A 56 10.77 12.44 1.71
N ALA A 57 11.10 11.25 1.19
CA ALA A 57 12.47 10.89 0.81
C ALA A 57 12.98 11.69 -0.40
N ILE A 58 12.14 11.91 -1.41
CA ILE A 58 12.52 12.66 -2.63
C ILE A 58 12.66 14.15 -2.33
N HIS A 59 11.79 14.71 -1.49
CA HIS A 59 11.77 16.12 -1.13
C HIS A 59 12.49 16.42 0.18
N PHE A 60 13.26 15.46 0.71
CA PHE A 60 14.01 15.65 1.93
C PHE A 60 15.07 16.74 1.72
N SER A 61 14.94 17.84 2.47
CA SER A 61 15.95 18.90 2.52
C SER A 61 16.37 19.17 3.96
N ALA A 62 17.63 19.54 4.19
CA ALA A 62 18.12 19.87 5.53
C ALA A 62 17.38 21.08 6.14
N PHE A 63 16.80 21.94 5.30
CA PHE A 63 15.98 23.08 5.72
C PHE A 63 14.56 22.66 6.16
N SER A 64 13.99 21.60 5.59
CA SER A 64 12.69 21.04 6.01
C SER A 64 12.75 20.18 7.28
N ALA A 65 13.92 20.05 7.90
CA ALA A 65 14.15 19.27 9.12
C ALA A 65 14.09 20.09 10.42
N TRP A 66 13.67 21.37 10.33
CA TRP A 66 13.50 22.31 11.45
C TRP A 66 12.06 22.77 11.57
#